data_AF-A0A2J8KU66-F1
#
_entry.id   AF-A0A2J8KU66-F1
#
_cell.length_a   1.000
_cell.length_b   1.000
_cell.length_c   1.000
_cell.angle_alpha   90.00
_cell.angle_beta   90.00
_cell.angle_gamma   90.00
#
_symmetry.space_group_name_H-M   'P 1'
#
loop_
_entity.id
_entity.type
_entity.pdbx_description
1 polymer ?
#
loop_
_entity_poly.entity_id
_entity_poly.type
_entity_poly.pdbx_seq_one_letter_code
_entity_poly.pdbx_strand_id
1 'polypeptide(L)'
;MSPERSQEESPEEDTERTERKPMVKDAFKDISIYFTKEEWAEMGDWEKTRYRNVKRNYNALITIGLRATRPAFMCHRRQAIKLQVDDTEDSDEEWTPRQQ
;
A
#
# COMPACT_ATOMS: atom_id res chain seq x y z
N MET A 1 20.79 -32.43 -54.96
CA MET A 1 19.87 -33.01 -53.96
C MET A 1 20.59 -33.00 -52.63
N SER A 2 19.93 -32.49 -51.60
CA SER A 2 20.50 -32.24 -50.26
C SER A 2 20.92 -33.52 -49.55
N PRO A 3 21.87 -33.43 -48.59
CA PRO A 3 22.53 -34.56 -47.96
C PRO A 3 21.76 -35.08 -46.75
N GLU A 4 21.83 -36.38 -46.50
CA GLU A 4 21.66 -36.95 -45.15
C GLU A 4 23.04 -37.13 -44.53
N ARG A 5 23.22 -36.68 -43.27
CA ARG A 5 23.54 -37.54 -42.12
C ARG A 5 24.20 -36.76 -40.97
N SER A 6 23.40 -36.60 -39.92
CA SER A 6 23.73 -36.70 -38.49
C SER A 6 24.83 -35.81 -37.90
N GLN A 7 24.40 -34.69 -37.33
CA GLN A 7 24.92 -34.23 -36.04
C GLN A 7 23.70 -33.88 -35.17
N GLU A 8 23.31 -34.81 -34.29
CA GLU A 8 22.53 -34.47 -33.10
C GLU A 8 23.47 -33.71 -32.16
N GLU A 9 23.49 -32.39 -32.29
CA GLU A 9 24.04 -31.51 -31.27
C GLU A 9 22.86 -31.08 -30.38
N SER A 10 22.71 -31.77 -29.25
CA SER A 10 21.81 -31.36 -28.19
C SER A 10 22.30 -30.01 -27.68
N PRO A 11 21.50 -28.92 -27.71
CA PRO A 11 21.84 -27.79 -26.87
C PRO A 11 21.65 -28.27 -25.44
N GLU A 12 22.75 -28.25 -24.69
CA GLU A 12 22.74 -28.40 -23.25
C GLU A 12 21.63 -27.50 -22.72
N GLU A 13 20.61 -28.15 -22.16
CA GLU A 13 19.63 -27.57 -21.27
C GLU A 13 20.43 -27.13 -20.02
N ASP A 14 21.19 -26.04 -20.15
CA ASP A 14 21.61 -25.25 -19.01
C ASP A 14 20.33 -24.63 -18.50
N THR A 15 19.62 -25.45 -17.71
CA THR A 15 18.47 -25.05 -16.94
C THR A 15 18.93 -23.80 -16.23
N GLU A 16 18.47 -22.68 -16.77
CA GLU A 16 18.52 -21.36 -16.21
C GLU A 16 17.84 -21.49 -14.85
N ARG A 17 18.58 -21.98 -13.86
CA ARG A 17 18.29 -21.83 -12.46
C ARG A 17 18.62 -20.37 -12.20
N THR A 18 17.83 -19.50 -12.82
CA THR A 18 17.38 -18.28 -12.18
C THR A 18 16.87 -18.77 -10.84
N GLU A 19 17.77 -18.73 -9.85
CA GLU A 19 17.39 -18.53 -8.48
C GLU A 19 16.38 -17.40 -8.54
N ARG A 20 15.11 -17.76 -8.52
CA ARG A 20 14.08 -16.88 -8.04
C ARG A 20 14.45 -16.70 -6.58
N LYS A 21 15.45 -15.85 -6.31
CA LYS A 21 15.57 -15.12 -5.06
C LYS A 21 14.14 -14.69 -4.82
N PRO A 22 13.48 -15.18 -3.76
CA PRO A 22 12.13 -14.77 -3.54
C PRO A 22 12.25 -13.27 -3.37
N MET A 23 11.74 -12.52 -4.35
CA MET A 23 11.52 -11.10 -4.23
C MET A 23 10.36 -10.98 -3.23
N VAL A 24 10.61 -11.37 -1.98
CA VAL A 24 10.03 -10.76 -0.81
C VAL A 24 10.65 -9.35 -0.74
N LYS A 25 10.49 -8.59 -1.83
CA LYS A 25 10.60 -7.15 -1.81
C LYS A 25 9.48 -6.76 -0.86
N ASP A 26 9.87 -6.58 0.40
CA ASP A 26 9.11 -6.11 1.54
C ASP A 26 7.63 -5.82 1.19
N ALA A 27 6.75 -6.71 1.64
CA ALA A 27 5.33 -6.75 1.27
C ALA A 27 4.56 -5.44 1.55
N PHE A 28 5.18 -4.52 2.30
CA PHE A 28 4.62 -3.26 2.74
C PHE A 28 5.45 -2.03 2.34
N LYS A 29 6.51 -2.20 1.55
CA LYS A 29 7.36 -1.08 1.10
C LYS A 29 6.58 0.00 0.34
N ASP A 30 5.46 -0.38 -0.28
CA ASP A 30 4.61 0.51 -1.04
C ASP A 30 3.69 1.39 -0.17
N ILE A 31 3.58 1.09 1.12
CA ILE A 31 2.86 1.92 2.11
C ILE A 31 3.77 2.52 3.18
N SER A 32 4.94 1.94 3.47
CA SER A 32 5.83 2.43 4.54
C SER A 32 6.33 3.86 4.29
N ILE A 33 6.38 4.30 3.04
CA ILE A 33 6.75 5.67 2.64
C ILE A 33 5.82 6.77 3.17
N TYR A 34 4.63 6.40 3.65
CA TYR A 34 3.62 7.34 4.13
C TYR A 34 3.66 7.58 5.64
N PHE A 35 4.51 6.85 6.35
CA PHE A 35 4.61 6.89 7.80
C PHE A 35 6.02 7.26 8.22
N THR A 36 6.16 7.83 9.42
CA THR A 36 7.50 7.98 10.00
C THR A 36 8.07 6.61 10.38
N LYS A 37 9.38 6.53 10.65
CA LYS A 37 10.01 5.27 11.06
C LYS A 37 9.42 4.77 12.38
N GLU A 38 9.11 5.70 13.28
CA GLU A 38 8.54 5.44 14.60
C GLU A 38 7.11 4.93 14.49
N GLU A 39 6.22 5.63 13.76
CA GLU A 39 4.85 5.19 13.48
C GLU A 39 4.86 3.79 12.82
N TRP A 40 5.76 3.56 11.86
CA TRP A 40 5.89 2.28 11.16
C TRP A 40 6.38 1.12 12.04
N ALA A 41 7.28 1.40 12.99
CA ALA A 41 7.79 0.43 13.94
C ALA A 41 6.75 0.03 14.98
N GLU A 42 5.91 0.99 15.40
CA GLU A 42 4.82 0.75 16.36
C GLU A 42 3.62 0.00 15.75
N MET A 43 3.40 0.14 14.44
CA MET A 43 2.32 -0.55 13.74
C MET A 43 2.46 -2.08 13.75
N GLY A 44 1.39 -2.76 14.17
CA GLY A 44 1.26 -4.21 14.07
C GLY A 44 0.94 -4.69 12.65
N ASP A 45 1.10 -6.00 12.41
CA ASP A 45 0.92 -6.61 11.08
C ASP A 45 -0.50 -6.47 10.53
N TRP A 46 -1.51 -6.59 11.39
CA TRP A 46 -2.91 -6.39 11.01
C TRP A 46 -3.16 -4.95 10.53
N GLU A 47 -2.57 -3.97 11.20
CA GLU A 47 -2.73 -2.56 10.87
C GLU A 47 -2.03 -2.23 9.54
N LYS A 48 -0.80 -2.73 9.34
CA LYS A 48 -0.08 -2.66 8.06
C LYS A 48 -0.89 -3.28 6.91
N THR A 49 -1.53 -4.42 7.18
CA THR A 49 -2.42 -5.09 6.21
C THR A 49 -3.63 -4.22 5.88
N ARG A 50 -4.25 -3.60 6.89
CA ARG A 50 -5.39 -2.69 6.71
C ARG A 50 -5.01 -1.50 5.83
N TYR A 51 -3.91 -0.80 6.11
CA TYR A 51 -3.46 0.34 5.29
C TYR A 51 -3.14 -0.05 3.86
N ARG A 52 -2.50 -1.21 3.66
CA ARG A 52 -2.24 -1.76 2.33
C ARG A 52 -3.51 -2.02 1.55
N ASN A 53 -4.53 -2.57 2.20
CA ASN A 53 -5.83 -2.82 1.57
C ASN A 53 -6.53 -1.50 1.18
N VAL A 54 -6.46 -0.47 2.03
CA VAL A 54 -7.01 0.85 1.72
C VAL A 54 -6.32 1.46 0.49
N LYS A 55 -4.99 1.41 0.41
CA LYS A 55 -4.24 1.90 -0.78
C LYS A 55 -4.61 1.11 -2.04
N ARG A 56 -4.74 -0.21 -1.95
CA ARG A 56 -5.13 -1.06 -3.07
C ARG A 56 -6.54 -0.75 -3.56
N ASN A 57 -7.49 -0.57 -2.65
CA ASN A 57 -8.86 -0.20 -2.99
C ASN A 57 -8.90 1.19 -3.66
N TYR A 58 -8.21 2.19 -3.09
CA TYR A 58 -8.10 3.51 -3.71
C TYR A 58 -7.55 3.42 -5.15
N ASN A 59 -6.44 2.71 -5.35
CA ASN A 59 -5.87 2.53 -6.69
C ASN A 59 -6.84 1.83 -7.64
N ALA A 60 -7.54 0.79 -7.18
CA ALA A 60 -8.52 0.07 -8.00
C ALA A 60 -9.64 1.00 -8.47
N LEU A 61 -10.17 1.85 -7.59
CA LEU A 61 -11.21 2.84 -7.94
C LEU A 61 -10.71 3.82 -9.01
N ILE A 62 -9.49 4.33 -8.87
CA ILE A 62 -8.89 5.23 -9.86
C ILE A 62 -8.68 4.50 -11.20
N THR A 63 -8.19 3.25 -11.18
CA THR A 63 -7.94 2.46 -12.40
C THR A 63 -9.21 2.22 -13.21
N ILE A 64 -10.37 2.03 -12.57
CA ILE A 64 -11.67 1.89 -13.25
C ILE A 64 -12.32 3.23 -13.61
N GLY A 65 -11.62 4.36 -13.43
CA GLY A 65 -12.09 5.69 -13.82
C GLY A 65 -13.03 6.36 -12.82
N LEU A 66 -13.20 5.81 -11.62
CA LEU A 66 -13.99 6.44 -10.58
C LEU A 66 -13.21 7.55 -9.88
N ARG A 67 -13.91 8.62 -9.52
CA ARG A 67 -13.37 9.63 -8.61
C ARG A 67 -13.38 9.06 -7.20
N ALA A 68 -12.19 8.91 -6.61
CA ALA A 68 -12.03 8.49 -5.22
C ALA A 68 -11.21 9.53 -4.45
N THR A 69 -11.62 9.81 -3.22
CA THR A 69 -10.85 10.66 -2.32
C THR A 69 -9.57 9.93 -1.92
N ARG A 70 -8.44 10.63 -2.00
CA ARG A 70 -7.15 10.08 -1.57
C ARG A 70 -7.18 9.82 -0.06
N PRO A 71 -6.85 8.60 0.41
CA PRO A 71 -6.81 8.29 1.83
C PRO A 71 -5.89 9.24 2.60
N ALA A 72 -6.28 9.62 3.82
CA ALA A 72 -5.57 10.63 4.61
C ALA A 72 -4.09 10.28 4.85
N PHE A 73 -3.78 9.02 5.17
CA PHE A 73 -2.38 8.60 5.38
C PHE A 73 -1.53 8.72 4.11
N MET A 74 -2.12 8.64 2.91
CA MET A 74 -1.41 8.82 1.65
C MET A 74 -1.16 10.30 1.30
N CYS A 75 -1.74 11.23 2.05
CA CYS A 75 -1.43 12.64 1.96
C CYS A 75 -0.19 12.89 2.80
N HIS A 76 0.92 13.30 2.16
CA HIS A 76 2.13 13.68 2.88
C HIS A 76 1.76 14.69 3.96
N ARG A 77 2.00 14.33 5.22
CA ARG A 77 1.70 15.18 6.37
C ARG A 77 2.52 16.46 6.17
N ARG A 78 1.87 17.56 5.80
CA ARG A 78 2.47 18.89 6.03
C ARG A 78 2.67 18.94 7.52
N GLN A 79 3.92 19.07 7.98
CA GLN A 79 4.18 19.33 9.39
C GLN A 79 3.55 20.69 9.70
N ALA A 80 2.30 20.69 10.14
CA ALA A 80 1.70 21.84 10.77
C ALA A 80 2.42 21.98 12.12
N ILE A 81 3.48 22.78 12.12
CA ILE A 81 4.02 23.34 13.35
C ILE A 81 2.83 24.05 14.01
N LYS A 82 2.35 23.50 15.14
CA LYS A 82 1.27 23.96 16.04
C LYS A 82 0.63 25.30 15.62
N LEU A 83 -0.53 25.26 14.98
CA LEU A 83 -1.49 26.35 15.17
C LEU A 83 -2.27 26.00 16.42
N GLN A 84 -1.97 26.73 17.50
CA GLN A 84 -2.54 26.55 18.83
C GLN A 84 -4.08 26.59 18.78
N VAL A 85 -4.67 25.78 19.65
CA VAL A 85 -6.08 25.78 20.04
C VAL A 85 -6.44 27.17 20.56
N ASP A 86 -7.46 27.80 20.00
CA ASP A 86 -8.27 28.75 20.74
C ASP A 86 -9.65 28.11 20.89
N ASP A 87 -10.02 27.89 22.16
CA ASP A 87 -11.22 27.23 22.64
C ASP A 87 -12.48 27.84 22.01
N THR A 88 -13.30 27.00 21.36
CA THR A 88 -14.72 27.30 21.20
C THR A 88 -15.47 26.19 21.91
N GLU A 89 -15.92 26.48 23.13
CA GLU A 89 -16.88 25.69 23.87
C GLU A 89 -18.18 25.62 23.05
N ASP A 90 -18.34 24.56 22.26
CA ASP A 90 -19.63 24.17 21.70
C ASP A 90 -20.23 23.12 22.64
N SER A 91 -20.85 23.62 23.71
CA SER A 91 -21.49 22.82 24.77
C SER A 91 -22.66 22.01 24.21
N ASP A 92 -22.61 20.72 24.47
CA ASP A 92 -23.37 19.60 23.92
C ASP A 92 -24.80 19.43 24.49
N GLU A 93 -25.53 20.52 24.74
CA GLU A 93 -26.83 20.47 25.41
C GLU A 93 -28.04 20.12 24.52
N GLU A 94 -27.84 19.81 23.23
CA GLU A 94 -28.94 19.53 22.27
C GLU A 94 -29.12 18.03 21.96
N TRP A 95 -29.06 17.14 22.96
CA TRP A 95 -29.33 15.70 22.77
C TRP A 95 -30.43 15.13 23.67
N THR A 96 -31.19 15.94 24.40
CA THR A 96 -32.28 15.41 25.25
C THR A 96 -33.52 15.04 24.42
N PRO A 97 -33.90 13.75 24.30
CA PRO A 97 -35.09 13.36 23.56
C PRO A 97 -36.33 13.67 24.42
N ARG A 98 -37.33 14.36 23.84
CA ARG A 98 -38.62 14.55 24.51
C ARG A 98 -39.37 13.22 24.57
N GLN A 99 -39.62 12.73 25.77
CA GLN A 99 -40.53 11.60 25.97
C GLN A 99 -41.96 12.05 25.67
N GLN A 100 -42.66 11.26 24.85
CA GLN A 100 -44.09 11.40 24.56
C GLN A 100 -44.93 10.74 25.66
#